data_AF-A0A7C2JSR1-F1
#
_entry.id   AF-A0A7C2JSR1-F1
#
_cell.length_a   1.000
_cell.length_b   1.000
_cell.length_c   1.000
_cell.angle_alpha   90.00
_cell.angle_beta   90.00
_cell.angle_gamma   90.00
#
_symmetry.space_group_name_H-M   'P 1'
#
loop_
_entity.id
_entity.type
_entity.pdbx_description
1 polymer ?
#
loop_
_entity_poly.entity_id
_entity_poly.type
_entity_poly.pdbx_seq_one_letter_code
_entity_poly.pdbx_strand_id
1 'polypeptide(L)'
;MIVNRAFAERFWPGGNAVGAEIRLRGWLTVVGVVDNVISGGLMARRDAPQFYLPFVDVPGLVGSTPSIALVVRAAGDSADVIASVRGAIQALDPEIAISNLLRTDTALANSIDGPRFNMALLIAFAAIALVLAAVGLAAVIGYEVTERTHEIGIRMALGARTENVRRLAMKHGLSPAFVGVAAGVLFALVATQLAARLLYGVQPRDPLTFLGVVMLLTLVALGASWLPAQRASLVDPITALRAD
;
A
#
# COMPACT_ATOMS: atom_id res chain seq x y z
N MET A 1 -28.37 23.89 -11.07
CA MET A 1 -27.26 22.91 -10.90
C MET A 1 -26.81 22.92 -9.45
N ILE A 2 -26.40 21.78 -8.91
CA ILE A 2 -25.78 21.69 -7.57
C ILE A 2 -24.31 21.36 -7.77
N VAL A 3 -23.40 21.94 -6.99
CA VAL A 3 -21.97 21.64 -7.06
C VAL A 3 -21.46 21.09 -5.72
N ASN A 4 -20.36 20.34 -5.71
CA ASN A 4 -19.75 19.95 -4.44
C ASN A 4 -18.82 21.05 -3.88
N ARG A 5 -18.45 20.92 -2.61
CA ARG A 5 -17.60 21.89 -1.90
C ARG A 5 -16.25 22.11 -2.59
N ALA A 6 -15.61 21.05 -3.07
CA ALA A 6 -14.33 21.16 -3.80
C ALA A 6 -14.46 21.95 -5.11
N PHE A 7 -15.59 21.85 -5.81
CA PHE A 7 -15.87 22.67 -6.98
C PHE A 7 -16.06 24.14 -6.59
N ALA A 8 -16.85 24.40 -5.55
CA ALA A 8 -17.09 25.76 -5.06
C ALA A 8 -15.79 26.46 -4.63
N GLU A 9 -14.96 25.80 -3.82
CA GLU A 9 -13.69 26.35 -3.33
C GLU A 9 -12.68 26.60 -4.44
N ARG A 10 -12.65 25.75 -5.47
CA ARG A 10 -11.72 25.87 -6.59
C ARG A 10 -12.05 27.03 -7.51
N PHE A 11 -13.33 27.24 -7.82
CA PHE A 11 -13.75 28.24 -8.80
C PHE A 11 -14.17 29.56 -8.16
N TRP A 12 -14.55 29.57 -6.88
CA TRP A 12 -14.89 30.76 -6.11
C TRP A 12 -14.17 30.77 -4.75
N PRO A 13 -12.83 30.85 -4.72
CA PRO A 13 -12.07 30.88 -3.47
C PRO A 13 -12.46 32.13 -2.66
N GLY A 14 -13.12 31.93 -1.52
CA GLY A 14 -13.57 33.01 -0.63
C GLY A 14 -14.87 33.71 -1.04
N GLY A 15 -15.58 33.22 -2.07
CA GLY A 15 -16.85 33.77 -2.55
C GLY A 15 -18.04 32.83 -2.33
N ASN A 16 -19.25 33.33 -2.59
CA ASN A 16 -20.45 32.50 -2.60
C ASN A 16 -20.67 31.91 -3.99
N ALA A 17 -20.59 30.58 -4.10
CA ALA A 17 -20.84 29.88 -5.36
C ALA A 17 -22.34 29.85 -5.73
N VAL A 18 -23.25 30.03 -4.76
CA VAL A 18 -24.70 30.02 -5.02
C VAL A 18 -25.10 31.31 -5.75
N GLY A 19 -25.88 31.16 -6.82
CA GLY A 19 -26.29 32.25 -7.71
C GLY A 19 -25.32 32.50 -8.87
N ALA A 20 -24.14 31.88 -8.86
CA ALA A 20 -23.20 32.01 -9.97
C ALA A 20 -23.71 31.26 -11.21
N GLU A 21 -23.46 31.83 -12.40
CA GLU A 21 -23.79 31.21 -13.67
C GLU A 21 -22.56 30.59 -14.32
N ILE A 22 -22.68 29.33 -14.76
CA ILE A 22 -21.65 28.64 -15.53
C ILE A 22 -22.19 28.40 -16.93
N ARG A 23 -21.35 28.69 -17.92
CA ARG A 23 -21.63 28.35 -19.31
C ARG A 23 -21.05 26.99 -19.65
N LEU A 24 -21.94 26.01 -19.84
CA LEU A 24 -21.59 24.75 -20.49
C LEU A 24 -22.07 24.85 -21.95
N ARG A 25 -23.16 24.15 -22.30
CA ARG A 25 -23.88 24.33 -23.58
C ARG A 25 -25.05 25.32 -23.49
N GLY A 26 -25.36 25.76 -22.28
CA GLY A 26 -26.29 26.84 -21.94
C GLY A 26 -25.85 27.48 -20.62
N TRP A 27 -26.55 28.53 -20.20
CA TRP A 27 -26.35 29.14 -18.89
C TRP A 27 -27.02 28.29 -17.81
N LEU A 28 -26.23 27.91 -16.80
CA LEU A 28 -26.69 27.13 -15.67
C LEU A 28 -26.35 27.86 -14.38
N THR A 29 -27.37 28.15 -13.57
CA THR A 29 -27.18 28.76 -12.26
C THR A 29 -26.88 27.69 -11.22
N VAL A 30 -25.86 27.93 -10.40
CA VAL A 30 -25.59 27.14 -9.19
C VAL A 30 -26.64 27.50 -8.14
N VAL A 31 -27.46 26.53 -7.75
CA VAL A 31 -28.56 26.73 -6.78
C VAL A 31 -28.23 26.18 -5.39
N GLY A 32 -27.11 25.46 -5.26
CA GLY A 32 -26.69 24.87 -3.99
C GLY A 32 -25.31 24.25 -4.04
N VAL A 33 -24.71 24.11 -2.86
CA VAL A 33 -23.44 23.44 -2.64
C VAL A 33 -23.67 22.27 -1.69
N VAL A 34 -23.17 21.09 -2.05
CA VAL A 34 -23.22 19.87 -1.23
C VAL A 34 -21.82 19.45 -0.80
N ASP A 35 -21.74 18.56 0.19
CA ASP A 35 -20.47 18.00 0.61
C ASP A 35 -19.84 17.09 -0.45
N ASN A 36 -18.53 16.93 -0.31
CA ASN A 36 -17.68 16.16 -1.19
C ASN A 36 -17.97 14.64 -1.09
N VAL A 37 -18.42 14.05 -2.20
CA VAL A 37 -18.73 12.61 -2.32
C VAL A 37 -17.70 11.91 -3.22
N ILE A 38 -17.38 10.66 -2.87
CA ILE A 38 -16.53 9.80 -3.69
C ILE A 38 -17.40 9.20 -4.80
N SER A 39 -17.27 9.72 -6.03
CA SER A 39 -18.16 9.33 -7.15
C SER A 39 -17.49 8.50 -8.24
N GLY A 40 -16.33 7.89 -7.99
CA GLY A 40 -15.60 7.07 -8.97
C GLY A 40 -14.97 5.79 -8.40
N GLY A 41 -15.53 5.23 -7.32
CA GLY A 41 -14.99 4.07 -6.61
C GLY A 41 -14.02 4.45 -5.49
N LEU A 42 -13.52 3.45 -4.75
CA LEU A 42 -12.68 3.61 -3.54
C LEU A 42 -11.40 4.43 -3.75
N MET A 43 -10.92 4.52 -5.00
CA MET A 43 -9.71 5.22 -5.40
C MET A 43 -9.98 6.65 -5.91
N ALA A 44 -11.26 7.05 -6.03
CA ALA A 44 -11.61 8.38 -6.52
C ALA A 44 -11.38 9.45 -5.44
N ARG A 45 -10.86 10.59 -5.88
CA ARG A 45 -10.66 11.78 -5.04
C ARG A 45 -11.99 12.25 -4.46
N ARG A 46 -12.03 12.36 -3.13
CA ARG A 46 -13.16 12.98 -2.42
C ARG A 46 -13.28 14.46 -2.80
N ASP A 47 -12.15 15.10 -3.04
CA ASP A 47 -11.94 16.49 -3.40
C ASP A 47 -11.96 16.76 -4.92
N ALA A 48 -12.43 15.81 -5.74
CA ALA A 48 -12.64 16.09 -7.16
C ALA A 48 -13.82 17.07 -7.33
N PRO A 49 -13.67 18.18 -8.10
CA PRO A 49 -14.79 19.03 -8.45
C PRO A 49 -15.89 18.26 -9.17
N GLN A 50 -17.10 18.28 -8.63
CA GLN A 50 -18.27 17.59 -9.18
C GLN A 50 -19.46 18.54 -9.25
N PHE A 51 -20.33 18.32 -10.24
CA PHE A 51 -21.60 19.01 -10.37
C PHE A 51 -22.72 18.01 -10.69
N TYR A 52 -23.91 18.33 -10.23
CA TYR A 52 -25.12 17.54 -10.36
C TYR A 52 -26.15 18.33 -11.15
N LEU A 53 -26.71 17.67 -12.15
CA LEU A 53 -27.77 18.19 -12.99
C LEU A 53 -29.07 17.42 -12.70
N PRO A 54 -30.23 18.07 -12.86
CA PRO A 54 -31.51 17.37 -12.85
C PRO A 54 -31.50 16.23 -13.88
N PHE A 55 -32.15 15.13 -13.54
CA PHE A 55 -32.31 13.98 -14.44
C PHE A 55 -33.25 14.28 -15.62
N VAL A 56 -34.15 15.25 -15.45
CA VAL A 56 -35.04 15.72 -16.53
C VAL A 56 -34.23 16.45 -17.60
N ASP A 57 -34.58 16.21 -18.88
CA ASP A 57 -33.88 16.72 -20.05
C ASP A 57 -33.38 18.15 -19.87
N VAL A 58 -32.05 18.30 -19.79
CA VAL A 58 -31.39 19.58 -19.96
C VAL A 58 -31.06 19.69 -21.45
N PRO A 59 -31.80 20.51 -22.23
CA PRO A 59 -31.67 20.53 -23.68
C PRO A 59 -30.20 20.72 -24.10
N GLY A 60 -29.69 19.77 -24.90
CA GLY A 60 -28.35 19.83 -25.48
C GLY A 60 -27.20 19.30 -24.60
N LEU A 61 -27.44 18.83 -23.38
CA LEU A 61 -26.38 18.42 -22.45
C LEU A 61 -26.21 16.91 -22.26
N VAL A 62 -27.19 16.07 -22.65
CA VAL A 62 -27.15 14.62 -22.43
C VAL A 62 -27.04 13.88 -23.76
N GLY A 63 -25.86 13.30 -24.02
CA GLY A 63 -25.60 12.39 -25.15
C GLY A 63 -25.40 10.94 -24.72
N SER A 64 -25.77 10.62 -23.47
CA SER A 64 -25.57 9.31 -22.86
C SER A 64 -26.92 8.74 -22.49
N THR A 65 -27.17 7.47 -22.86
CA THR A 65 -28.36 6.74 -22.47
C THR A 65 -28.55 6.87 -20.95
N PRO A 66 -29.67 7.39 -20.44
CA PRO A 66 -29.84 7.60 -19.01
C PRO A 66 -29.81 6.24 -18.30
N SER A 67 -28.85 6.04 -17.41
CA SER A 67 -28.82 4.89 -16.51
C SER A 67 -29.46 5.27 -15.18
N ILE A 68 -30.44 4.50 -14.74
CA ILE A 68 -31.09 4.67 -13.44
C ILE A 68 -30.45 3.66 -12.47
N ALA A 69 -29.88 4.16 -11.39
CA ALA A 69 -29.40 3.32 -10.30
C ALA A 69 -30.51 3.16 -9.24
N LEU A 70 -30.97 1.92 -9.03
CA LEU A 70 -31.91 1.60 -7.96
C LEU A 70 -31.14 1.04 -6.76
N VAL A 71 -31.25 1.72 -5.62
CA VAL A 71 -30.64 1.27 -4.36
C VAL A 71 -31.74 0.72 -3.45
N VAL A 72 -31.69 -0.58 -3.16
CA VAL A 72 -32.67 -1.26 -2.31
C VAL A 72 -32.04 -1.57 -0.97
N ARG A 73 -32.68 -1.11 0.11
CA ARG A 73 -32.35 -1.54 1.47
C ARG A 73 -33.28 -2.69 1.85
N ALA A 74 -32.71 -3.88 2.06
CA ALA A 74 -33.45 -5.06 2.48
C ALA A 74 -32.72 -5.78 3.62
N ALA A 75 -33.48 -6.54 4.41
CA ALA A 75 -32.96 -7.47 5.40
C ALA A 75 -33.18 -8.90 4.88
N GLY A 76 -32.16 -9.77 4.96
CA GLY A 76 -32.22 -11.15 4.44
C GLY A 76 -31.17 -11.43 3.37
N ASP A 77 -31.31 -12.55 2.64
CA ASP A 77 -30.40 -12.89 1.55
C ASP A 77 -30.62 -11.96 0.35
N SER A 78 -29.55 -11.29 -0.08
CA SER A 78 -29.57 -10.39 -1.23
C SER A 78 -29.99 -11.11 -2.52
N ALA A 79 -29.80 -12.44 -2.63
CA ALA A 79 -30.20 -13.22 -3.80
C ALA A 79 -31.73 -13.20 -4.01
N ASP A 80 -32.49 -13.41 -2.94
CA ASP A 80 -33.96 -13.42 -2.97
C ASP A 80 -34.53 -12.04 -3.28
N VAL A 81 -33.94 -11.00 -2.68
CA VAL A 81 -34.31 -9.60 -2.92
C VAL A 81 -34.04 -9.22 -4.37
N ILE A 82 -32.89 -9.62 -4.91
CA ILE A 82 -32.54 -9.39 -6.32
C ILE A 82 -33.54 -10.07 -7.25
N ALA A 83 -33.92 -11.33 -6.97
CA ALA A 83 -34.88 -12.06 -7.78
C ALA A 83 -36.25 -11.38 -7.76
N SER A 84 -36.70 -10.93 -6.58
CA SER A 84 -37.97 -10.20 -6.42
C SER A 84 -37.99 -8.86 -7.19
N VAL A 85 -36.93 -8.05 -7.06
CA VAL A 85 -36.81 -6.76 -7.76
C VAL A 85 -36.74 -6.96 -9.27
N ARG A 86 -35.99 -7.97 -9.74
CA ARG A 86 -35.93 -8.33 -11.17
C ARG A 86 -37.31 -8.69 -11.70
N GLY A 87 -38.05 -9.54 -10.99
CA GLY A 87 -39.41 -9.93 -11.37
C GLY A 87 -40.35 -8.74 -11.48
N ALA A 88 -40.28 -7.80 -10.53
CA ALA A 88 -41.09 -6.58 -10.57
C ALA A 88 -40.74 -5.69 -11.77
N ILE A 89 -39.46 -5.48 -12.09
CA ILE A 89 -39.02 -4.68 -13.23
C ILE A 89 -39.46 -5.32 -14.55
N GLN A 90 -39.27 -6.64 -14.69
CA GLN A 90 -39.66 -7.38 -15.89
C GLN A 90 -41.17 -7.41 -16.12
N ALA A 91 -41.98 -7.35 -15.05
CA ALA A 91 -43.43 -7.25 -15.16
C ALA A 91 -43.89 -5.86 -15.64
N LEU A 92 -43.10 -4.82 -15.37
CA LEU A 92 -43.35 -3.46 -15.85
C LEU A 92 -42.96 -3.30 -17.32
N ASP A 93 -41.74 -3.70 -17.67
CA ASP A 93 -41.21 -3.62 -19.03
C ASP A 93 -40.09 -4.66 -19.24
N PRO A 94 -40.33 -5.67 -20.10
CA PRO A 94 -39.34 -6.71 -20.42
C PRO A 94 -38.10 -6.21 -21.17
N GLU A 95 -38.17 -5.06 -21.83
CA GLU A 95 -37.05 -4.51 -22.63
C GLU A 95 -36.02 -3.77 -21.78
N ILE A 96 -36.31 -3.51 -20.50
CA ILE A 96 -35.37 -2.88 -19.57
C ILE A 96 -34.19 -3.82 -19.30
N ALA A 97 -33.05 -3.52 -19.92
CA ALA A 97 -31.79 -4.20 -19.66
C ALA A 97 -31.28 -3.87 -18.24
N ILE A 98 -31.43 -4.82 -17.32
CA ILE A 98 -30.81 -4.74 -15.99
C ILE A 98 -29.33 -5.09 -16.12
N SER A 99 -28.50 -4.06 -16.27
CA SER A 99 -27.03 -4.18 -16.25
C SER A 99 -26.52 -3.96 -14.82
N ASN A 100 -25.39 -4.60 -14.47
CA ASN A 100 -24.69 -4.37 -13.20
C ASN A 100 -25.54 -4.63 -11.93
N LEU A 101 -25.95 -5.87 -11.68
CA LEU A 101 -26.44 -6.30 -10.37
C LEU A 101 -25.28 -6.38 -9.38
N LEU A 102 -24.97 -5.25 -8.76
CA LEU A 102 -23.96 -5.18 -7.74
C LEU A 102 -24.63 -5.33 -6.37
N ARG A 103 -24.44 -6.51 -5.79
CA ARG A 103 -24.58 -6.75 -4.36
C ARG A 103 -23.58 -5.80 -3.67
N THR A 104 -24.02 -4.99 -2.70
CA THR A 104 -23.14 -3.96 -2.10
C THR A 104 -21.87 -4.57 -1.47
N ASP A 105 -21.96 -5.85 -1.05
CA ASP A 105 -20.86 -6.71 -0.62
C ASP A 105 -19.91 -7.10 -1.76
N THR A 106 -20.40 -7.47 -2.94
CA THR A 106 -19.54 -7.81 -4.10
C THR A 106 -19.04 -6.60 -4.90
N ALA A 107 -19.74 -5.47 -4.87
CA ALA A 107 -19.26 -4.20 -5.41
C ALA A 107 -17.94 -3.76 -4.77
N LEU A 108 -17.86 -3.95 -3.44
CA LEU A 108 -16.69 -3.65 -2.64
C LEU A 108 -15.60 -4.72 -2.87
N ALA A 109 -15.97 -6.00 -2.98
CA ALA A 109 -15.02 -7.09 -3.23
C ALA A 109 -14.35 -6.99 -4.61
N ASN A 110 -15.13 -6.78 -5.68
CA ASN A 110 -14.62 -6.66 -7.06
C ASN A 110 -13.75 -5.41 -7.27
N SER A 111 -13.92 -4.38 -6.44
CA SER A 111 -13.06 -3.18 -6.44
C SER A 111 -11.68 -3.42 -5.82
N ILE A 112 -11.43 -4.59 -5.21
CA ILE A 112 -10.21 -4.93 -4.47
C ILE A 112 -9.34 -5.98 -5.20
N ASP A 113 -9.85 -6.68 -6.22
CA ASP A 113 -9.12 -7.78 -6.88
C ASP A 113 -7.87 -7.32 -7.65
N GLY A 114 -7.94 -6.20 -8.38
CA GLY A 114 -6.78 -5.61 -9.06
C GLY A 114 -5.67 -5.21 -8.08
N PRO A 115 -5.96 -4.42 -7.03
CA PRO A 115 -5.00 -4.08 -5.98
C PRO A 115 -4.40 -5.30 -5.26
N ARG A 116 -5.17 -6.38 -5.05
CA ARG A 116 -4.69 -7.61 -4.38
C ARG A 116 -3.63 -8.35 -5.18
N PHE A 117 -3.81 -8.47 -6.49
CA PHE A 117 -2.82 -9.15 -7.34
C PHE A 117 -1.47 -8.43 -7.33
N ASN A 118 -1.48 -7.10 -7.48
CA ASN A 118 -0.27 -6.28 -7.41
C ASN A 118 0.39 -6.36 -6.03
N MET A 119 -0.41 -6.34 -4.96
CA MET A 119 0.10 -6.51 -3.60
C MET A 119 0.77 -7.87 -3.40
N ALA A 120 0.18 -8.96 -3.92
CA ALA A 120 0.77 -10.29 -3.85
C ALA A 120 2.13 -10.37 -4.58
N LEU A 121 2.23 -9.78 -5.77
CA LEU A 121 3.51 -9.70 -6.50
C LEU A 121 4.57 -8.89 -5.73
N LEU A 122 4.19 -7.74 -5.17
CA LEU A 122 5.09 -6.92 -4.37
C LEU A 122 5.57 -7.66 -3.12
N ILE A 123 4.69 -8.41 -2.44
CA ILE A 123 5.05 -9.25 -1.30
C ILE A 123 6.04 -10.34 -1.73
N ALA A 124 5.80 -11.00 -2.88
CA ALA A 124 6.70 -12.03 -3.40
C ALA A 124 8.09 -11.46 -3.71
N PHE A 125 8.17 -10.31 -4.40
CA PHE A 125 9.45 -9.65 -4.67
C PHE A 125 10.15 -9.17 -3.39
N ALA A 126 9.41 -8.61 -2.44
CA ALA A 126 9.96 -8.22 -1.14
C ALA A 126 10.53 -9.43 -0.38
N ALA A 127 9.85 -10.58 -0.41
CA ALA A 127 10.33 -11.81 0.21
C ALA A 127 11.62 -12.31 -0.43
N ILE A 128 11.71 -12.32 -1.77
CA ILE A 128 12.92 -12.72 -2.49
C ILE A 128 14.08 -11.76 -2.17
N ALA A 129 13.83 -10.45 -2.21
CA ALA A 129 14.84 -9.45 -1.88
C ALA A 129 15.35 -9.60 -0.44
N LEU A 130 14.45 -9.91 0.51
CA LEU A 130 14.80 -10.15 1.91
C LEU A 130 15.68 -11.39 2.07
N VAL A 131 15.37 -12.49 1.35
CA VAL A 131 16.20 -13.70 1.35
C VAL A 131 17.57 -13.40 0.75
N LEU A 132 17.64 -12.72 -0.40
CA LEU A 132 18.90 -12.33 -1.02
C LEU A 132 19.75 -11.44 -0.10
N ALA A 133 19.13 -10.48 0.58
CA ALA A 133 19.81 -9.63 1.55
C ALA A 133 20.34 -10.45 2.75
N ALA A 134 19.56 -11.40 3.27
CA ALA A 134 19.99 -12.28 4.35
C ALA A 134 21.17 -13.17 3.95
N VAL A 135 21.12 -13.76 2.75
CA VAL A 135 22.21 -14.56 2.18
C VAL A 135 23.46 -13.71 1.98
N GLY A 136 23.32 -12.52 1.40
CA GLY A 136 24.44 -11.60 1.20
C GLY A 136 25.09 -11.17 2.51
N LEU A 137 24.30 -10.85 3.53
CA LEU A 137 24.80 -10.53 4.86
C LEU A 137 25.54 -11.71 5.49
N ALA A 138 24.99 -12.92 5.40
CA ALA A 138 25.65 -14.14 5.90
C ALA A 138 26.97 -14.42 5.15
N ALA A 139 27.02 -14.19 3.84
CA ALA A 139 28.22 -14.35 3.02
C ALA A 139 29.31 -13.36 3.39
N VAL A 140 28.97 -12.06 3.53
CA VAL A 140 29.93 -11.01 3.92
C VAL A 140 30.48 -11.27 5.32
N ILE A 141 29.63 -11.58 6.30
CA ILE A 141 30.08 -11.89 7.67
C ILE A 141 30.92 -13.18 7.69
N GLY A 142 30.50 -14.21 6.94
CA GLY A 142 31.26 -15.45 6.82
C GLY A 142 32.65 -15.23 6.22
N TYR A 143 32.77 -14.34 5.23
CA TYR A 143 34.05 -13.95 4.65
C TYR A 143 34.93 -13.20 5.67
N GLU A 144 34.39 -12.20 6.38
CA GLU A 144 35.15 -11.48 7.42
C GLU A 144 35.63 -12.40 8.55
N VAL A 145 34.81 -13.36 8.98
CA VAL A 145 35.19 -14.36 9.98
C VAL A 145 36.34 -15.22 9.46
N THR A 146 36.25 -15.65 8.20
CA THR A 146 37.28 -16.51 7.59
C THR A 146 38.60 -15.77 7.46
N GLU A 147 38.59 -14.51 7.03
CA GLU A 147 39.77 -13.66 6.91
C GLU A 147 40.45 -13.40 8.27
N ARG A 148 39.65 -13.34 9.35
CA ARG A 148 40.16 -13.11 10.73
C ARG A 148 40.35 -14.37 11.55
N THR A 149 40.21 -15.56 10.95
CA THR A 149 40.31 -16.85 11.66
C THR A 149 41.65 -16.98 12.40
N HIS A 150 42.74 -16.49 11.80
CA HIS A 150 44.08 -16.53 12.40
C HIS A 150 44.19 -15.64 13.64
N GLU A 151 43.68 -14.40 13.60
CA GLU A 151 43.65 -13.51 14.77
C GLU A 151 42.76 -14.06 15.89
N ILE A 152 41.62 -14.66 15.51
CA ILE A 152 40.69 -15.30 16.44
C ILE A 152 41.35 -16.51 17.10
N GLY A 153 42.07 -17.34 16.34
CA GLY A 153 42.82 -18.50 16.82
C GLY A 153 43.92 -18.11 17.82
N ILE A 154 44.69 -17.05 17.53
CA ILE A 154 45.71 -16.52 18.45
C ILE A 154 45.06 -16.02 19.76
N ARG A 155 43.96 -15.26 19.68
CA ARG A 155 43.25 -14.78 20.89
C ARG A 155 42.69 -15.93 21.73
N MET A 156 42.14 -16.96 21.07
CA MET A 156 41.63 -18.16 21.74
C MET A 156 42.76 -18.94 22.42
N ALA A 157 43.93 -19.07 21.77
CA ALA A 157 45.12 -19.70 22.35
C ALA A 157 45.67 -18.93 23.56
N LEU A 158 45.50 -17.60 23.58
CA LEU A 158 45.82 -16.73 24.73
C LEU A 158 44.74 -16.74 25.83
N GLY A 159 43.69 -17.57 25.71
CA GLY A 159 42.66 -17.76 26.75
C GLY A 159 41.44 -16.85 26.62
N ALA A 160 41.21 -16.22 25.46
CA ALA A 160 40.00 -15.43 25.25
C ALA A 160 38.74 -16.32 25.31
N ARG A 161 37.70 -15.85 26.03
CA ARG A 161 36.40 -16.53 26.07
C ARG A 161 35.71 -16.46 24.70
N THR A 162 35.15 -17.58 24.26
CA THR A 162 34.33 -17.72 23.02
C THR A 162 33.20 -16.69 22.93
N GLU A 163 32.66 -16.26 24.07
CA GLU A 163 31.62 -15.22 24.15
C GLU A 163 32.11 -13.84 23.65
N ASN A 164 33.37 -13.49 23.88
CA ASN A 164 33.95 -12.23 23.39
C ASN A 164 34.11 -12.24 21.87
N VAL A 165 34.49 -13.39 21.29
CA VAL A 165 34.58 -13.58 19.83
C VAL A 165 33.19 -13.51 19.20
N ARG A 166 32.21 -14.18 19.80
CA ARG A 166 30.82 -14.16 19.32
C ARG A 166 30.24 -12.75 19.35
N ARG A 167 30.46 -11.99 20.43
CA ARG A 167 30.01 -10.59 20.57
C ARG A 167 30.67 -9.66 19.56
N LEU A 168 31.97 -9.86 19.29
CA LEU A 168 32.71 -9.08 18.30
C LEU A 168 32.21 -9.34 16.88
N ALA A 169 31.98 -10.61 16.53
CA ALA A 169 31.41 -11.00 15.24
C ALA A 169 29.97 -10.45 15.06
N MET A 170 29.15 -10.56 16.10
CA MET A 170 27.79 -10.00 16.08
C MET A 170 27.79 -8.47 15.90
N LYS A 171 28.71 -7.76 16.58
CA LYS A 171 28.83 -6.30 16.47
C LYS A 171 29.28 -5.87 15.07
N HIS A 172 30.22 -6.58 14.46
CA HIS A 172 30.65 -6.33 13.09
C HIS A 172 29.54 -6.62 12.08
N GLY A 173 28.75 -7.68 12.28
CA GLY A 173 27.59 -7.98 11.42
C GLY A 173 26.41 -7.03 11.58
N LEU A 174 26.14 -6.56 12.81
CA LEU A 174 25.00 -5.68 13.11
C LEU A 174 25.25 -4.23 12.70
N SER A 175 26.49 -3.73 12.75
CA SER A 175 26.82 -2.36 12.34
C SER A 175 26.39 -2.01 10.91
N PRO A 176 26.79 -2.75 9.86
CA PRO A 176 26.36 -2.49 8.49
C PRO A 176 24.86 -2.74 8.30
N ALA A 177 24.27 -3.69 9.03
CA ALA A 177 22.83 -3.92 9.01
C ALA A 177 22.03 -2.70 9.53
N PHE A 178 22.45 -2.08 10.64
CA PHE A 178 21.82 -0.87 11.16
C PHE A 178 21.93 0.31 10.20
N VAL A 179 23.10 0.50 9.57
CA VAL A 179 23.29 1.54 8.55
C VAL A 179 22.39 1.29 7.35
N GLY A 180 22.31 0.04 6.88
CA GLY A 180 21.42 -0.36 5.80
C GLY A 180 19.95 -0.14 6.11
N VAL A 181 19.49 -0.48 7.32
CA VAL A 181 18.11 -0.24 7.77
C VAL A 181 17.82 1.25 7.83
N ALA A 182 18.71 2.05 8.42
CA ALA A 182 18.53 3.51 8.49
C ALA A 182 18.46 4.15 7.10
N ALA A 183 19.38 3.78 6.20
CA ALA A 183 19.39 4.25 4.83
C ALA A 183 18.15 3.80 4.05
N GLY A 184 17.73 2.54 4.23
CA GLY A 184 16.53 1.97 3.60
C GLY A 184 15.25 2.66 4.06
N VAL A 185 15.11 2.97 5.35
CA VAL A 185 13.96 3.74 5.89
C VAL A 185 13.94 5.15 5.31
N LEU A 186 15.09 5.83 5.26
CA LEU A 186 15.18 7.16 4.64
C LEU A 186 14.80 7.12 3.16
N PHE A 187 15.32 6.15 2.42
CA PHE A 187 14.99 5.96 1.01
C PHE A 187 13.50 5.66 0.82
N ALA A 188 12.91 4.79 1.65
CA ALA A 188 11.50 4.47 1.62
C ALA A 188 10.61 5.69 1.91
N LEU A 189 11.00 6.56 2.85
CA LEU A 189 10.28 7.81 3.13
C LEU A 189 10.29 8.75 1.92
N VAL A 190 11.44 8.90 1.26
CA VAL A 190 11.55 9.73 0.04
C VAL A 190 10.75 9.12 -1.11
N ALA A 191 10.87 7.80 -1.32
CA ALA A 191 10.19 7.08 -2.40
C ALA A 191 8.66 7.10 -2.23
N THR A 192 8.16 6.88 -1.01
CA THR A 192 6.72 6.95 -0.70
C THR A 192 6.19 8.38 -0.85
N GLN A 193 6.98 9.40 -0.50
CA GLN A 193 6.60 10.78 -0.71
C GLN A 193 6.54 11.16 -2.19
N LEU A 194 7.43 10.61 -3.02
CA LEU A 194 7.37 10.77 -4.48
C LEU A 194 6.18 9.99 -5.07
N ALA A 195 5.96 8.76 -4.61
CA ALA A 195 4.83 7.93 -5.02
C ALA A 195 3.49 8.58 -4.66
N ALA A 196 3.36 9.20 -3.49
CA ALA A 196 2.16 9.94 -3.09
C ALA A 196 1.85 11.16 -3.96
N ARG A 197 2.85 11.71 -4.69
CA ARG A 197 2.62 12.76 -5.69
C ARG A 197 2.09 12.21 -7.02
N LEU A 198 2.34 10.94 -7.30
CA LEU A 198 2.02 10.28 -8.57
C LEU A 198 0.77 9.37 -8.48
N LEU A 199 0.54 8.74 -7.32
CA LEU A 199 -0.54 7.79 -7.07
C LEU A 199 -1.49 8.32 -5.98
N TYR A 200 -2.79 8.27 -6.26
CA TYR A 200 -3.84 8.72 -5.35
C TYR A 200 -4.11 7.70 -4.23
N GLY A 201 -4.31 8.19 -3.01
CA GLY A 201 -4.70 7.36 -1.85
C GLY A 201 -3.53 6.75 -1.07
N VAL A 202 -2.28 6.95 -1.48
CA VAL A 202 -1.11 6.53 -0.69
C VAL A 202 -0.91 7.50 0.46
N GLN A 203 -1.28 7.10 1.68
CA GLN A 203 -0.93 7.88 2.88
C GLN A 203 0.60 7.83 3.05
N PRO A 204 1.30 8.98 3.02
CA PRO A 204 2.76 9.00 2.95
C PRO A 204 3.47 8.46 4.20
N ARG A 205 2.73 8.26 5.31
CA ARG A 205 3.30 7.95 6.62
C ARG A 205 2.33 7.08 7.42
N ASP A 206 2.46 5.77 7.31
CA ASP A 206 1.93 4.83 8.30
C ASP A 206 3.07 4.40 9.24
N PRO A 207 3.16 4.98 10.46
CA PRO A 207 4.22 4.66 11.41
C PRO A 207 4.24 3.19 11.83
N LEU A 208 3.08 2.54 11.86
CA LEU A 208 2.97 1.13 12.27
C LEU A 208 3.68 0.22 11.26
N THR A 209 3.47 0.49 9.97
CA THR A 209 4.13 -0.25 8.89
C THR A 209 5.65 -0.06 8.93
N PHE A 210 6.14 1.18 9.08
CA PHE A 210 7.58 1.44 9.21
C PHE A 210 8.19 0.74 10.43
N LEU A 211 7.53 0.78 11.58
CA LEU A 211 7.99 0.10 12.78
C LEU A 211 8.05 -1.42 12.59
N GLY A 212 7.03 -2.00 11.95
CA GLY A 212 6.99 -3.42 11.61
C GLY A 212 8.13 -3.83 10.67
N VAL A 213 8.42 -3.03 9.64
CA VAL A 213 9.53 -3.27 8.70
C VAL A 213 10.88 -3.20 9.42
N VAL A 214 11.10 -2.19 10.26
CA VAL A 214 12.35 -2.07 11.03
C VAL A 214 12.56 -3.28 11.94
N MET A 215 11.51 -3.70 12.67
CA MET A 215 11.58 -4.90 13.50
C MET A 215 11.87 -6.16 12.68
N LEU A 216 11.18 -6.35 11.56
CA LEU A 216 11.37 -7.50 10.68
C LEU A 216 12.81 -7.56 10.14
N LEU A 217 13.32 -6.46 9.60
CA LEU A 217 14.68 -6.39 9.07
C LEU A 217 15.73 -6.63 10.16
N THR A 218 15.49 -6.12 11.37
CA THR A 218 16.37 -6.35 12.52
C THR A 218 16.40 -7.83 12.91
N LEU A 219 15.24 -8.50 12.95
CA LEU A 219 15.16 -9.94 13.24
C LEU A 219 15.87 -10.77 12.16
N VAL A 220 15.71 -10.41 10.89
CA VAL A 220 16.39 -11.09 9.78
C VAL A 220 17.90 -10.89 9.86
N ALA A 221 18.37 -9.67 10.15
CA ALA A 221 19.79 -9.39 10.33
C ALA A 221 20.38 -10.18 11.52
N LEU A 222 19.65 -10.27 12.63
CA LEU A 222 20.04 -11.09 13.79
C LEU A 222 20.11 -12.57 13.42
N GLY A 223 19.12 -13.10 12.72
CA GLY A 223 19.11 -14.51 12.27
C GLY A 223 20.25 -14.82 11.30
N ALA A 224 20.46 -13.95 10.30
CA ALA A 224 21.51 -14.11 9.30
C ALA A 224 22.93 -13.99 9.89
N SER A 225 23.12 -13.13 10.90
CA SER A 225 24.41 -12.97 11.59
C SER A 225 24.70 -14.04 12.65
N TRP A 226 23.67 -14.70 13.18
CA TRP A 226 23.85 -15.72 14.21
C TRP A 226 24.59 -16.95 13.67
N LEU A 227 24.23 -17.47 12.49
CA LEU A 227 24.87 -18.67 11.92
C LEU A 227 26.41 -18.52 11.76
N PRO A 228 26.91 -17.46 11.09
CA PRO A 228 28.34 -17.21 10.99
C PRO A 228 29.01 -16.94 12.34
N ALA A 229 28.36 -16.21 13.25
CA ALA A 229 28.92 -15.94 14.57
C ALA A 229 29.05 -17.22 15.42
N GLN A 230 28.12 -18.17 15.27
CA GLN A 230 28.22 -19.48 15.91
C GLN A 230 29.38 -20.29 15.33
N ARG A 231 29.53 -20.31 13.99
CA ARG A 231 30.68 -20.95 13.33
C ARG A 231 32.01 -20.38 13.79
N ALA A 232 32.12 -19.05 13.91
CA ALA A 232 33.32 -18.37 14.42
C ALA A 232 33.70 -18.82 15.85
N SER A 233 32.69 -19.02 16.71
CA SER A 233 32.90 -19.46 18.10
C SER A 233 33.26 -20.94 18.25
N LEU A 234 33.04 -21.74 17.20
CA LEU A 234 33.32 -23.17 17.15
C LEU A 234 34.61 -23.51 16.39
N VAL A 235 35.36 -22.48 15.95
CA VAL A 235 36.67 -22.68 15.32
C VAL A 235 37.63 -23.28 16.35
N ASP A 236 38.16 -24.46 16.03
CA ASP A 236 39.15 -25.16 16.87
C ASP A 236 40.52 -24.48 16.70
N PRO A 237 41.14 -23.94 17.77
CA PRO A 237 42.40 -23.21 17.69
C PRO A 237 43.53 -23.99 17.03
N ILE A 238 43.52 -25.32 17.18
CA ILE A 238 44.58 -26.20 16.67
C ILE A 238 44.48 -26.36 15.15
N THR A 239 43.26 -26.40 14.59
CA THR A 239 43.07 -26.45 13.13
C THR A 239 43.29 -25.08 12.49
N ALA A 240 42.95 -23.99 13.19
CA ALA A 240 43.21 -22.62 12.72
C ALA A 240 44.72 -22.28 12.60
N LEU A 241 45.57 -22.89 13.42
CA LEU A 241 47.04 -22.70 13.38
C LEU A 241 47.77 -23.67 12.43
N ARG A 242 47.06 -24.69 11.89
CA ARG A 242 47.61 -25.68 10.95
C ARG A 242 47.16 -25.46 9.50
N ALA A 243 46.20 -24.58 9.26
CA ALA A 243 45.76 -24.21 7.93
C ALA A 243 46.75 -23.20 7.33
N ASP A 244 47.85 -23.73 6.79
CA ASP A 244 48.67 -23.08 5.76
C ASP A 244 48.25 -23.57 4.37
#